data_AF-A0A2D5UT83-F1
#
_entry.id   AF-A0A2D5UT83-F1
#
_cell.length_a   1.000
_cell.length_b   1.000
_cell.length_c   1.000
_cell.angle_alpha   90.00
_cell.angle_beta   90.00
_cell.angle_gamma   90.00
#
_symmetry.space_group_name_H-M   'P 1'
#
loop_
_entity.id
_entity.type
_entity.pdbx_description
1 polymer ?
#
loop_
_entity_poly.entity_id
_entity_poly.type
_entity_poly.pdbx_seq_one_letter_code
_entity_poly.pdbx_strand_id
1 'polypeptide(L)'
;MRNVRQKIEEDIWVHTNCARCYAFCAIRVHRVDGVAIEIQGEPDSTFGAQGGLCGKGTAALQVLYDPNRLNVPLRRTNPEKCIGADPRWKEITWDEALAEIIPRLKKILEEDPKKLVFMTAQTARQPQRLSSVLGGLGPFGGSVGGIGLHCGNGAHPVGGLVHGSWSIVPDFQYCNYAIYFGASKGHGSGHSAMITARMAAEARSRGMKMVVFNPMCNFAAGKASEWVPIIPGTDGAAVLAMCNIIVNELGIIDEPFLKLKTNAPYLIGPELKYVREKGPARGVKGHGVNRLSSAASEEVTYIGDDETNKPMVWDSGEGKAKVYDDPTIKDYALGGEYEFRGIKCQPSFQLLREHLKRYTPEMASEVST
;
A
#
# COMPACT_ATOMS: atom_id res chain seq x y z
N MET A 1 -4.87 53.12 29.72
CA MET A 1 -5.37 51.86 29.13
C MET A 1 -5.73 50.92 30.26
N ARG A 2 -7.02 50.64 30.49
CA ARG A 2 -7.44 49.71 31.54
C ARG A 2 -7.06 48.30 31.11
N ASN A 3 -6.17 47.69 31.87
CA ASN A 3 -5.72 46.31 31.70
C ASN A 3 -6.84 45.37 32.19
N VAL A 4 -7.93 45.26 31.41
CA VAL A 4 -8.99 44.31 31.71
C VAL A 4 -8.50 42.96 31.20
N ARG A 5 -7.89 42.16 32.09
CA ARG A 5 -7.70 40.73 31.80
C ARG A 5 -9.09 40.16 31.59
N GLN A 6 -9.38 39.79 30.34
CA GLN A 6 -10.60 39.07 29.99
C GLN A 6 -10.67 37.81 30.88
N LYS A 7 -11.80 37.61 31.56
CA LYS A 7 -12.00 36.45 32.42
C LYS A 7 -12.17 35.24 31.49
N ILE A 8 -11.29 34.25 31.63
CA ILE A 8 -11.41 32.96 30.93
C ILE A 8 -12.56 32.18 31.59
N GLU A 9 -13.53 31.74 30.81
CA GLU A 9 -14.68 30.97 31.27
C GLU A 9 -14.49 29.47 31.00
N GLU A 10 -13.80 29.12 29.93
CA GLU A 10 -13.51 27.75 29.52
C GLU A 10 -12.03 27.61 29.11
N ASP A 11 -11.33 26.64 29.67
CA ASP A 11 -9.97 26.25 29.33
C ASP A 11 -9.87 24.72 29.36
N ILE A 12 -9.92 24.08 28.18
CA ILE A 12 -10.03 22.63 28.05
C ILE A 12 -9.13 22.06 26.96
N TRP A 13 -8.78 20.78 27.11
CA TRP A 13 -8.19 19.97 26.04
C TRP A 13 -9.25 19.10 25.39
N VAL A 14 -9.38 19.22 24.07
CA VAL A 14 -10.30 18.42 23.26
C VAL A 14 -9.52 17.33 22.55
N HIS A 15 -9.80 16.07 22.89
CA HIS A 15 -9.16 14.91 22.30
C HIS A 15 -9.76 14.59 20.93
N THR A 16 -8.90 14.41 19.92
CA THR A 16 -9.32 14.16 18.53
C THR A 16 -8.19 13.52 17.72
N ASN A 17 -8.30 13.50 16.40
CA ASN A 17 -7.29 12.92 15.50
C ASN A 17 -6.81 13.94 14.46
N CYS A 18 -5.51 13.91 14.19
CA CYS A 18 -4.87 14.74 13.16
C CYS A 18 -5.20 14.23 11.76
N ALA A 19 -6.04 14.94 11.01
CA ALA A 19 -6.40 14.58 9.64
C ALA A 19 -5.49 15.21 8.56
N ARG A 20 -4.28 15.64 8.91
CA ARG A 20 -3.34 16.30 7.96
C ARG A 20 -2.67 15.32 7.01
N CYS A 21 -2.55 14.07 7.42
CA CYS A 21 -2.22 12.94 6.56
C CYS A 21 -3.13 11.77 6.91
N TYR A 22 -2.95 10.66 6.22
CA TYR A 22 -3.74 9.45 6.35
C TYR A 22 -3.37 8.59 7.59
N ALA A 23 -2.42 9.03 8.42
CA ALA A 23 -2.03 8.34 9.66
C ALA A 23 -3.03 8.58 10.80
N PHE A 24 -3.78 9.68 10.79
CA PHE A 24 -4.77 10.02 11.82
C PHE A 24 -4.21 9.97 13.25
N CYS A 25 -2.99 10.48 13.46
CA CYS A 25 -2.35 10.49 14.77
C CYS A 25 -3.30 11.09 15.83
N ALA A 26 -3.42 10.45 16.99
CA ALA A 26 -4.17 11.02 18.10
C ALA A 26 -3.52 12.33 18.56
N ILE A 27 -4.35 13.35 18.76
CA ILE A 27 -3.96 14.69 19.19
C ILE A 27 -4.93 15.20 20.24
N ARG A 28 -4.51 16.23 20.95
CA ARG A 28 -5.37 17.06 21.77
C ARG A 28 -5.24 18.51 21.34
N VAL A 29 -6.37 19.21 21.30
CA VAL A 29 -6.46 20.61 20.91
C VAL A 29 -6.80 21.44 22.14
N HIS A 30 -5.96 22.43 22.46
CA HIS A 30 -6.23 23.36 23.53
C HIS A 30 -7.27 24.38 23.05
N ARG A 31 -8.42 24.43 23.72
CA ARG A 31 -9.49 25.39 23.43
C ARG A 31 -9.71 26.29 24.64
N VAL A 32 -9.64 27.59 24.41
CA VAL A 32 -9.93 28.62 25.40
C VAL A 32 -11.09 29.47 24.88
N ASP A 33 -12.18 29.54 25.65
CA ASP A 33 -13.40 30.31 25.31
C ASP A 33 -13.86 30.10 23.85
N GLY A 34 -13.94 28.84 23.42
CA GLY A 34 -14.33 28.47 22.05
C GLY A 34 -13.27 28.62 20.96
N VAL A 35 -12.08 29.18 21.26
CA VAL A 35 -10.98 29.39 20.31
C VAL A 35 -9.91 28.32 20.47
N ALA A 36 -9.54 27.65 19.38
CA ALA A 36 -8.45 26.67 19.38
C ALA A 36 -7.09 27.38 19.29
N ILE A 37 -6.23 27.22 20.29
CA ILE A 37 -4.98 27.99 20.40
C ILE A 37 -3.72 27.14 20.30
N GLU A 38 -3.81 25.83 20.57
CA GLU A 38 -2.68 24.91 20.49
C GLU A 38 -3.09 23.50 20.05
N ILE A 39 -2.18 22.77 19.38
CA ILE A 39 -2.31 21.34 19.11
C ILE A 39 -1.07 20.61 19.60
N GLN A 40 -1.30 19.55 20.38
CA GLN A 40 -0.26 18.63 20.84
C GLN A 40 -0.61 17.19 20.45
N GLY A 41 0.39 16.32 20.36
CA GLY A 41 0.15 14.88 20.26
C GLY A 41 -0.47 14.36 21.56
N GLU A 42 -1.32 13.34 21.46
CA GLU A 42 -1.94 12.69 22.63
C GLU A 42 -0.92 11.80 23.35
N PRO A 43 -0.51 12.12 24.60
CA PRO A 43 0.45 11.30 25.35
C PRO A 43 -0.04 9.87 25.58
N ASP A 44 -1.34 9.70 25.82
CA ASP A 44 -1.94 8.40 26.16
C ASP A 44 -2.29 7.55 24.92
N SER A 45 -1.83 7.98 23.74
CA SER A 45 -2.08 7.27 22.49
C SER A 45 -1.36 5.93 22.43
N THR A 46 -2.13 4.86 22.36
CA THR A 46 -1.64 3.49 22.18
C THR A 46 -1.15 3.19 20.76
N PHE A 47 -1.30 4.14 19.81
CA PHE A 47 -0.87 3.92 18.43
C PHE A 47 0.66 3.91 18.26
N GLY A 48 1.45 4.33 19.25
CA GLY A 48 2.93 4.26 19.24
C GLY A 48 3.63 5.61 19.23
N ALA A 49 2.89 6.71 19.03
CA ALA A 49 3.45 8.05 19.04
C ALA A 49 3.78 8.57 20.45
N GLN A 50 3.03 8.14 21.48
CA GLN A 50 3.16 8.61 22.88
C GLN A 50 3.37 10.13 22.98
N GLY A 51 2.43 10.90 22.42
CA GLY A 51 2.53 12.36 22.32
C GLY A 51 3.35 12.90 21.14
N GLY A 52 3.98 12.03 20.34
CA GLY A 52 4.71 12.40 19.13
C GLY A 52 3.79 12.94 18.02
N LEU A 53 4.20 14.04 17.40
CA LEU A 53 3.46 14.68 16.31
C LEU A 53 4.44 15.32 15.31
N CYS A 54 4.15 15.26 14.00
CA CYS A 54 4.99 15.98 13.03
C CYS A 54 4.73 17.48 13.09
N GLY A 55 5.67 18.26 12.57
CA GLY A 55 5.52 19.72 12.42
C GLY A 55 4.24 20.13 11.65
N LYS A 56 3.77 19.30 10.70
CA LYS A 56 2.50 19.57 9.99
C LYS A 56 1.27 19.39 10.89
N GLY A 57 1.36 18.48 11.86
CA GLY A 57 0.29 18.20 12.82
C GLY A 57 0.22 19.29 13.90
N THR A 58 1.35 19.68 14.46
CA THR A 58 1.42 20.78 15.45
C THR A 58 1.00 22.11 14.84
N ALA A 59 1.37 22.38 13.58
CA ALA A 59 0.98 23.59 12.86
C ALA A 59 -0.43 23.53 12.24
N ALA A 60 -1.24 22.50 12.51
CA ALA A 60 -2.52 22.32 11.81
C ALA A 60 -3.53 23.46 12.05
N LEU A 61 -3.40 24.23 13.14
CA LEU A 61 -4.21 25.44 13.38
C LEU A 61 -4.01 26.51 12.31
N GLN A 62 -2.85 26.55 11.65
CA GLN A 62 -2.62 27.49 10.55
C GLN A 62 -3.62 27.29 9.42
N VAL A 63 -4.13 26.08 9.21
CA VAL A 63 -5.17 25.82 8.20
C VAL A 63 -6.54 26.30 8.64
N LEU A 64 -6.84 26.23 9.95
CA LEU A 64 -8.11 26.73 10.49
C LEU A 64 -8.20 28.25 10.35
N TYR A 65 -7.09 28.94 10.59
CA TYR A 65 -6.98 30.40 10.59
C TYR A 65 -6.34 30.96 9.31
N ASP A 66 -6.16 30.15 8.27
CA ASP A 66 -5.58 30.61 7.00
C ASP A 66 -6.49 31.70 6.40
N PRO A 67 -5.97 32.89 6.05
CA PRO A 67 -6.76 33.95 5.45
C PRO A 67 -7.35 33.55 4.09
N ASN A 68 -6.77 32.55 3.40
CA ASN A 68 -7.25 32.01 2.14
C ASN A 68 -8.14 30.76 2.32
N ARG A 69 -8.53 30.42 3.55
CA ARG A 69 -9.42 29.28 3.80
C ARG A 69 -10.77 29.49 3.09
N LEU A 70 -11.17 28.50 2.29
CA LEU A 70 -12.48 28.49 1.64
C LEU A 70 -13.59 28.26 2.66
N ASN A 71 -14.29 29.33 3.03
CA ASN A 71 -15.38 29.30 4.00
C ASN A 71 -16.78 29.43 3.37
N VAL A 72 -16.84 29.75 2.07
CA VAL A 72 -18.07 29.98 1.30
C VAL A 72 -18.01 29.29 -0.07
N PRO A 73 -19.16 28.95 -0.68
CA PRO A 73 -19.20 28.48 -2.06
C PRO A 73 -18.75 29.57 -3.05
N LEU A 74 -17.99 29.18 -4.08
CA LEU A 74 -17.48 30.07 -5.12
C LEU A 74 -17.90 29.57 -6.51
N ARG A 75 -18.39 30.47 -7.36
CA ARG A 75 -18.67 30.24 -8.78
C ARG A 75 -17.54 30.79 -9.65
N ARG A 76 -17.02 29.98 -10.56
CA ARG A 76 -16.06 30.42 -11.58
C ARG A 76 -16.78 31.31 -12.58
N THR A 77 -16.26 32.49 -12.87
CA THR A 77 -16.83 33.39 -13.89
C THR A 77 -16.02 33.42 -15.18
N ASN A 78 -14.75 33.01 -15.17
CA ASN A 78 -13.96 32.89 -16.40
C ASN A 78 -14.28 31.58 -17.16
N PRO A 79 -14.76 31.65 -18.42
CA PRO A 79 -15.04 30.45 -19.24
C PRO A 79 -13.77 29.69 -19.67
N GLU A 80 -12.62 30.34 -19.78
CA GLU A 80 -11.35 29.70 -20.16
C GLU A 80 -10.83 28.84 -19.02
N LYS A 81 -10.67 27.52 -19.24
CA LYS A 81 -10.26 26.55 -18.21
C LYS A 81 -8.91 25.90 -18.56
N CYS A 82 -7.84 26.69 -18.56
CA CYS A 82 -6.47 26.21 -18.80
C CYS A 82 -5.52 26.57 -17.63
N ILE A 83 -4.34 25.95 -17.62
CA ILE A 83 -3.28 26.26 -16.66
C ILE A 83 -2.83 27.71 -16.88
N GLY A 84 -2.78 28.50 -15.81
CA GLY A 84 -2.38 29.91 -15.85
C GLY A 84 -3.52 30.91 -16.07
N ALA A 85 -4.74 30.46 -16.41
CA ALA A 85 -5.90 31.35 -16.51
C ALA A 85 -6.47 31.68 -15.12
N ASP A 86 -6.68 32.97 -14.85
CA ASP A 86 -7.38 33.44 -13.65
C ASP A 86 -8.85 32.96 -13.66
N PRO A 87 -9.28 32.13 -12.69
CA PRO A 87 -10.66 31.61 -12.65
C PRO A 87 -11.74 32.69 -12.44
N ARG A 88 -11.39 33.87 -11.90
CA ARG A 88 -12.31 34.93 -11.50
C ARG A 88 -13.51 34.41 -10.69
N TRP A 89 -13.29 34.16 -9.40
CA TRP A 89 -14.33 33.62 -8.51
C TRP A 89 -15.34 34.69 -8.07
N LYS A 90 -16.60 34.29 -7.93
CA LYS A 90 -17.66 35.06 -7.29
C LYS A 90 -18.28 34.24 -6.16
N GLU A 91 -18.46 34.84 -4.98
CA GLU A 91 -19.19 34.22 -3.88
C GLU A 91 -20.67 34.02 -4.24
N ILE A 92 -21.20 32.85 -3.88
CA ILE A 92 -22.60 32.47 -4.06
C ILE A 92 -23.11 31.74 -2.82
N THR A 93 -24.42 31.64 -2.66
CA THR A 93 -25.01 30.87 -1.57
C THR A 93 -24.93 29.36 -1.82
N TRP A 94 -25.11 28.57 -0.77
CA TRP A 94 -25.23 27.12 -0.90
C TRP A 94 -26.43 26.71 -1.77
N ASP A 95 -27.57 27.39 -1.63
CA ASP A 95 -28.76 27.11 -2.44
C ASP A 95 -28.52 27.38 -3.92
N GLU A 96 -27.84 28.49 -4.25
CA GLU A 96 -27.44 28.79 -5.63
C GLU A 96 -26.47 27.75 -6.19
N ALA A 97 -25.48 27.32 -5.40
CA ALA A 97 -24.51 26.32 -5.83
C ALA A 97 -25.19 24.96 -6.12
N LEU A 98 -26.06 24.51 -5.22
CA LEU A 98 -26.78 23.25 -5.35
C LEU A 98 -27.80 23.31 -6.51
N ALA A 99 -28.51 24.42 -6.67
CA ALA A 99 -29.45 24.63 -7.77
C ALA A 99 -28.77 24.55 -9.16
N GLU A 100 -27.48 24.91 -9.26
CA GLU A 100 -26.73 24.76 -10.51
C GLU A 100 -26.15 23.36 -10.72
N ILE A 101 -25.68 22.70 -9.66
CA ILE A 101 -25.01 21.41 -9.74
C ILE A 101 -26.02 20.27 -9.95
N ILE A 102 -27.14 20.28 -9.22
CA ILE A 102 -28.09 19.15 -9.21
C ILE A 102 -28.70 18.87 -10.60
N PRO A 103 -29.20 19.85 -11.38
CA PRO A 103 -29.77 19.57 -12.70
C PRO A 103 -28.73 18.98 -13.67
N ARG A 104 -27.49 19.46 -13.62
CA ARG A 104 -26.39 18.93 -14.44
C ARG A 104 -26.06 17.49 -14.06
N LEU A 105 -26.00 17.20 -12.76
CA LEU A 105 -25.76 15.85 -12.27
C LEU A 105 -26.89 14.89 -12.69
N LYS A 106 -28.16 15.29 -12.54
CA LYS A 106 -29.31 14.50 -13.00
C LYS A 106 -29.23 14.19 -14.49
N LYS A 107 -28.97 15.22 -15.32
CA LYS A 107 -28.81 15.04 -16.77
C LYS A 107 -27.69 14.05 -17.12
N ILE A 108 -26.54 14.12 -16.43
CA ILE A 108 -25.44 13.16 -16.63
C ILE A 108 -25.89 11.74 -16.29
N LEU A 109 -26.59 11.55 -15.18
CA LEU A 109 -27.08 10.24 -14.74
C LEU A 109 -28.18 9.68 -15.67
N GLU A 110 -29.03 10.54 -16.23
CA GLU A 110 -30.07 10.16 -17.20
C GLU A 110 -29.47 9.79 -18.57
N GLU A 111 -28.44 10.50 -19.03
CA GLU A 111 -27.82 10.25 -20.33
C GLU A 111 -26.87 9.03 -20.33
N ASP A 112 -25.88 9.05 -19.44
CA ASP A 112 -24.91 7.97 -19.26
C ASP A 112 -24.12 8.23 -17.96
N PRO A 113 -24.42 7.49 -16.87
CA PRO A 113 -23.71 7.61 -15.60
C PRO A 113 -22.18 7.46 -15.72
N LYS A 114 -21.67 6.79 -16.76
CA LYS A 114 -20.22 6.63 -16.98
C LYS A 114 -19.50 7.93 -17.34
N LYS A 115 -20.23 8.96 -17.79
CA LYS A 115 -19.69 10.30 -18.01
C LYS A 115 -19.29 11.01 -16.70
N LEU A 116 -19.77 10.51 -15.56
CA LEU A 116 -19.37 11.01 -14.25
C LEU A 116 -18.06 10.32 -13.81
N VAL A 117 -17.02 11.13 -13.63
CA VAL A 117 -15.75 10.69 -13.04
C VAL A 117 -15.57 11.38 -11.70
N PHE A 118 -15.25 10.59 -10.68
CA PHE A 118 -14.91 11.10 -9.36
C PHE A 118 -13.41 10.94 -9.14
N MET A 119 -12.69 12.05 -9.01
CA MET A 119 -11.25 12.04 -8.73
C MET A 119 -11.01 12.45 -7.29
N THR A 120 -10.21 11.65 -6.59
CA THR A 120 -9.84 11.92 -5.20
C THR A 120 -8.35 11.71 -5.02
N ALA A 121 -7.75 12.44 -4.09
CA ALA A 121 -6.47 12.02 -3.53
C ALA A 121 -6.79 10.96 -2.46
N GLN A 122 -6.12 9.80 -2.52
CA GLN A 122 -6.32 8.68 -1.58
C GLN A 122 -6.06 9.07 -0.10
N THR A 123 -5.49 10.24 0.15
CA THR A 123 -4.93 10.68 1.44
C THR A 123 -5.90 11.44 2.34
N ALA A 124 -7.10 11.81 1.88
CA ALA A 124 -8.14 12.36 2.74
C ALA A 124 -9.21 11.30 3.02
N ARG A 125 -9.82 11.30 4.23
CA ARG A 125 -11.00 10.46 4.57
C ARG A 125 -12.35 11.08 4.16
N GLN A 126 -12.33 12.34 3.75
CA GLN A 126 -13.48 13.07 3.21
C GLN A 126 -14.06 12.48 1.91
N PRO A 127 -13.26 11.96 0.94
CA PRO A 127 -13.81 11.38 -0.29
C PRO A 127 -14.61 10.11 -0.10
N GLN A 128 -14.49 9.37 1.01
CA GLN A 128 -15.15 8.08 1.21
C GLN A 128 -16.67 8.26 1.34
N ARG A 129 -17.12 9.27 2.09
CA ARG A 129 -18.56 9.56 2.24
C ARG A 129 -19.17 9.99 0.91
N LEU A 130 -18.47 10.83 0.15
CA LEU A 130 -18.92 11.26 -1.16
C LEU A 130 -18.86 10.12 -2.18
N SER A 131 -17.84 9.25 -2.16
CA SER A 131 -17.76 8.08 -3.03
C SER A 131 -18.89 7.08 -2.76
N SER A 132 -19.30 6.91 -1.49
CA SER A 132 -20.45 6.06 -1.15
C SER A 132 -21.75 6.65 -1.65
N VAL A 133 -21.95 7.96 -1.52
CA VAL A 133 -23.13 8.65 -2.09
C VAL A 133 -23.14 8.52 -3.62
N LEU A 134 -22.02 8.77 -4.28
CA LEU A 134 -21.90 8.68 -5.75
C LEU A 134 -22.05 7.24 -6.25
N GLY A 135 -21.58 6.23 -5.50
CA GLY A 135 -21.82 4.82 -5.81
C GLY A 135 -23.27 4.38 -5.64
N GLY A 136 -24.03 5.06 -4.78
CA GLY A 136 -25.49 4.88 -4.69
C GLY A 136 -26.25 5.46 -5.89
N LEU A 137 -25.64 6.33 -6.71
CA LEU A 137 -26.27 6.94 -7.88
C LEU A 137 -26.17 6.10 -9.16
N GLY A 138 -25.52 4.93 -9.10
CA GLY A 138 -25.38 4.00 -10.22
C GLY A 138 -23.93 3.81 -10.69
N PRO A 139 -23.72 3.08 -11.80
CA PRO A 139 -22.39 2.75 -12.29
C PRO A 139 -21.69 3.98 -12.88
N PHE A 140 -20.86 4.66 -12.11
CA PHE A 140 -20.04 5.78 -12.60
C PHE A 140 -18.75 5.29 -13.27
N GLY A 141 -18.13 6.14 -14.10
CA GLY A 141 -17.00 5.78 -14.99
C GLY A 141 -15.72 5.34 -14.27
N GLY A 142 -15.68 5.49 -12.94
CA GLY A 142 -14.60 5.04 -12.07
C GLY A 142 -14.20 6.09 -11.03
N SER A 143 -13.59 5.62 -9.95
CA SER A 143 -12.85 6.48 -9.01
C SER A 143 -11.40 6.52 -9.44
N VAL A 144 -10.90 7.69 -9.84
CA VAL A 144 -9.49 7.86 -10.22
C VAL A 144 -8.75 8.44 -9.02
N GLY A 145 -7.82 7.64 -8.46
CA GLY A 145 -6.86 8.13 -7.48
C GLY A 145 -5.72 8.84 -8.19
N GLY A 146 -5.49 10.12 -7.91
CA GLY A 146 -4.47 10.92 -8.59
C GLY A 146 -3.03 10.42 -8.36
N ILE A 147 -2.25 10.43 -9.46
CA ILE A 147 -0.77 10.40 -9.59
C ILE A 147 -0.08 9.17 -8.97
N GLY A 148 0.53 8.34 -9.84
CA GLY A 148 1.22 7.08 -9.54
C GLY A 148 2.49 7.15 -8.67
N LEU A 149 2.67 8.21 -7.88
CA LEU A 149 3.79 8.39 -6.95
C LEU A 149 3.40 8.13 -5.48
N HIS A 150 2.15 7.75 -5.20
CA HIS A 150 1.66 7.50 -3.83
C HIS A 150 1.49 6.01 -3.52
N CYS A 151 1.49 5.67 -2.22
CA CYS A 151 1.50 4.32 -1.65
C CYS A 151 0.46 3.33 -2.24
N GLY A 152 -0.61 3.80 -2.86
CA GLY A 152 -1.76 2.98 -3.25
C GLY A 152 -1.72 2.25 -4.58
N ASN A 153 -0.73 2.46 -5.47
CA ASN A 153 -0.78 1.84 -6.81
C ASN A 153 0.09 0.59 -7.00
N GLY A 154 1.29 0.53 -6.43
CA GLY A 154 2.17 -0.65 -6.53
C GLY A 154 2.24 -1.47 -5.24
N ALA A 155 2.60 -0.80 -4.13
CA ALA A 155 2.82 -1.47 -2.86
C ALA A 155 1.55 -2.05 -2.24
N HIS A 156 0.42 -1.35 -2.34
CA HIS A 156 -0.85 -1.78 -1.71
C HIS A 156 -1.48 -3.00 -2.41
N PRO A 157 -1.63 -3.07 -3.75
CA PRO A 157 -2.17 -4.27 -4.40
C PRO A 157 -1.26 -5.49 -4.20
N VAL A 158 0.06 -5.32 -4.37
CA VAL A 158 1.02 -6.42 -4.10
C VAL A 158 0.95 -6.83 -2.65
N GLY A 159 0.84 -5.88 -1.73
CA GLY A 159 0.68 -6.18 -0.32
C GLY A 159 -0.60 -6.96 -0.01
N GLY A 160 -1.73 -6.54 -0.59
CA GLY A 160 -3.00 -7.24 -0.46
C GLY A 160 -2.90 -8.68 -0.97
N LEU A 161 -2.18 -8.90 -2.07
CA LEU A 161 -1.96 -10.23 -2.65
C LEU A 161 -1.02 -11.11 -1.82
N VAL A 162 0.09 -10.54 -1.32
CA VAL A 162 1.16 -11.34 -0.69
C VAL A 162 0.94 -11.52 0.81
N HIS A 163 0.51 -10.48 1.51
CA HIS A 163 0.40 -10.48 2.98
C HIS A 163 -1.03 -10.30 3.50
N GLY A 164 -2.04 -10.28 2.62
CA GLY A 164 -3.45 -10.12 3.02
C GLY A 164 -3.74 -8.80 3.75
N SER A 165 -2.87 -7.80 3.59
CA SER A 165 -3.03 -6.49 4.21
C SER A 165 -2.79 -5.40 3.16
N TRP A 166 -3.44 -4.26 3.31
CA TRP A 166 -3.26 -3.14 2.38
C TRP A 166 -2.01 -2.32 2.68
N SER A 167 -1.54 -2.34 3.93
CA SER A 167 -0.36 -1.60 4.36
C SER A 167 0.29 -2.31 5.55
N ILE A 168 1.61 -2.32 5.59
CA ILE A 168 2.38 -2.93 6.67
C ILE A 168 3.28 -1.91 7.33
N VAL A 169 3.48 -2.07 8.63
CA VAL A 169 4.41 -1.28 9.43
C VAL A 169 5.40 -2.26 10.05
N PRO A 170 6.73 -2.00 10.00
CA PRO A 170 7.68 -2.84 10.69
C PRO A 170 7.34 -2.93 12.17
N ASP A 171 7.39 -4.14 12.72
CA ASP A 171 7.25 -4.34 14.15
C ASP A 171 8.56 -3.98 14.85
N PHE A 172 8.80 -2.67 14.97
CA PHE A 172 10.01 -2.11 15.55
C PHE A 172 10.23 -2.55 17.00
N GLN A 173 9.21 -3.04 17.71
CA GLN A 173 9.37 -3.52 19.07
C GLN A 173 10.21 -4.79 19.14
N TYR A 174 10.04 -5.71 18.18
CA TYR A 174 10.73 -7.01 18.18
C TYR A 174 11.74 -7.18 17.04
N CYS A 175 11.76 -6.27 16.07
CA CYS A 175 12.71 -6.31 14.96
C CYS A 175 14.15 -6.10 15.47
N ASN A 176 15.06 -7.00 15.07
CA ASN A 176 16.50 -6.95 15.34
C ASN A 176 17.33 -6.64 14.10
N TYR A 177 16.77 -6.83 12.90
CA TYR A 177 17.43 -6.57 11.62
C TYR A 177 16.42 -6.05 10.61
N ALA A 178 16.63 -4.84 10.10
CA ALA A 178 15.73 -4.19 9.14
C ALA A 178 16.48 -3.85 7.84
N ILE A 179 15.92 -4.27 6.70
CA ILE A 179 16.43 -3.93 5.36
C ILE A 179 15.42 -3.06 4.65
N TYR A 180 15.83 -1.86 4.24
CA TYR A 180 14.96 -0.89 3.57
C TYR A 180 15.39 -0.72 2.12
N PHE A 181 14.51 -1.07 1.18
CA PHE A 181 14.63 -0.70 -0.24
C PHE A 181 13.72 0.49 -0.51
N GLY A 182 14.29 1.66 -0.85
CA GLY A 182 13.49 2.84 -1.19
C GLY A 182 12.58 3.38 -0.07
N ALA A 183 12.76 2.94 1.19
CA ALA A 183 11.83 3.20 2.29
C ALA A 183 12.39 4.14 3.37
N SER A 184 11.49 4.84 4.09
CA SER A 184 11.85 5.73 5.21
C SER A 184 10.85 5.65 6.38
N LYS A 185 10.22 4.48 6.58
CA LYS A 185 9.30 4.24 7.70
C LYS A 185 10.03 4.49 9.03
N GLY A 186 9.41 5.23 9.94
CA GLY A 186 10.03 5.69 11.19
C GLY A 186 11.08 6.80 11.05
N HIS A 187 11.36 7.31 9.84
CA HIS A 187 12.49 8.22 9.58
C HIS A 187 12.11 9.51 8.84
N GLY A 188 10.82 9.74 8.60
CA GLY A 188 10.31 11.03 8.09
C GLY A 188 9.37 10.94 6.88
N SER A 189 9.21 9.76 6.27
CA SER A 189 8.26 9.56 5.16
C SER A 189 7.54 8.21 5.21
N GLY A 190 6.47 8.08 4.43
CA GLY A 190 5.61 6.88 4.39
C GLY A 190 4.43 6.91 5.37
N HIS A 191 3.60 5.86 5.32
CA HIS A 191 2.45 5.69 6.20
C HIS A 191 2.89 5.64 7.66
N SER A 192 2.16 6.32 8.54
CA SER A 192 2.38 6.21 9.99
C SER A 192 3.81 6.57 10.43
N ALA A 193 4.49 7.44 9.67
CA ALA A 193 5.89 7.78 9.91
C ALA A 193 6.14 8.30 11.33
N MET A 194 5.29 9.19 11.85
CA MET A 194 5.45 9.72 13.21
C MET A 194 4.94 8.80 14.30
N ILE A 195 3.93 7.99 13.97
CA ILE A 195 3.44 6.94 14.85
C ILE A 195 4.57 5.95 15.17
N THR A 196 5.46 5.71 14.21
CA THR A 196 6.57 4.77 14.33
C THR A 196 7.94 5.38 14.55
N ALA A 197 8.08 6.71 14.48
CA ALA A 197 9.40 7.35 14.57
C ALA A 197 10.10 7.06 15.90
N ARG A 198 9.36 7.14 17.00
CA ARG A 198 9.87 6.80 18.33
C ARG A 198 10.24 5.32 18.40
N MET A 199 9.35 4.43 17.98
CA MET A 199 9.58 2.99 17.98
C MET A 199 10.83 2.61 17.17
N ALA A 200 11.03 3.22 15.99
CA ALA A 200 12.21 2.99 15.15
C ALA A 200 13.50 3.50 15.82
N ALA A 201 13.44 4.66 16.49
CA ALA A 201 14.57 5.19 17.25
C ALA A 201 14.94 4.29 18.43
N GLU A 202 13.95 3.83 19.19
CA GLU A 202 14.12 2.89 20.31
C GLU A 202 14.68 1.55 19.84
N ALA A 203 14.19 1.01 18.72
CA ALA A 203 14.71 -0.22 18.12
C ALA A 203 16.19 -0.10 17.78
N ARG A 204 16.61 1.03 17.16
CA ARG A 204 18.02 1.31 16.90
C ARG A 204 18.82 1.44 18.20
N SER A 205 18.29 2.14 19.21
CA SER A 205 18.95 2.28 20.51
C SER A 205 19.12 0.95 21.23
N ARG A 206 18.20 0.00 21.02
CA ARG A 206 18.28 -1.39 21.52
C ARG A 206 19.33 -2.22 20.77
N GLY A 207 19.82 -1.75 19.63
CA GLY A 207 20.83 -2.43 18.81
C GLY A 207 20.30 -3.09 17.54
N MET A 208 19.06 -2.78 17.11
CA MET A 208 18.56 -3.25 15.81
C MET A 208 19.50 -2.79 14.69
N LYS A 209 20.01 -3.73 13.90
CA LYS A 209 20.82 -3.44 12.72
C LYS A 209 19.91 -2.97 11.57
N MET A 210 20.29 -1.88 10.92
CA MET A 210 19.49 -1.30 9.84
C MET A 210 20.35 -1.12 8.59
N VAL A 211 19.96 -1.77 7.50
CA VAL A 211 20.60 -1.66 6.19
C VAL A 211 19.64 -0.94 5.24
N VAL A 212 20.12 0.09 4.56
CA VAL A 212 19.29 0.91 3.68
C VAL A 212 19.86 0.90 2.27
N PHE A 213 19.11 0.31 1.34
CA PHE A 213 19.31 0.41 -0.09
C PHE A 213 18.57 1.65 -0.60
N ASN A 214 19.33 2.62 -1.09
CA ASN A 214 18.76 3.87 -1.61
C ASN A 214 19.75 4.61 -2.50
N PRO A 215 19.31 5.21 -3.63
CA PRO A 215 20.20 5.99 -4.49
C PRO A 215 20.81 7.24 -3.83
N MET A 216 20.18 7.72 -2.77
CA MET A 216 20.63 8.90 -2.02
C MET A 216 20.70 8.58 -0.53
N CYS A 217 21.64 9.21 0.19
CA CYS A 217 21.70 9.14 1.65
C CYS A 217 20.54 9.92 2.28
N ASN A 218 19.34 9.35 2.23
CA ASN A 218 18.12 9.93 2.77
C ASN A 218 18.10 9.88 4.33
N PHE A 219 17.04 10.40 4.94
CA PHE A 219 16.92 10.45 6.41
C PHE A 219 17.02 9.10 7.13
N ALA A 220 16.62 8.00 6.47
CA ALA A 220 16.78 6.65 7.00
C ALA A 220 18.22 6.16 6.80
N ALA A 221 18.79 6.31 5.61
CA ALA A 221 20.17 5.95 5.30
C ALA A 221 21.17 6.66 6.23
N GLY A 222 20.99 7.96 6.50
CA GLY A 222 21.84 8.72 7.43
C GLY A 222 21.75 8.29 8.89
N LYS A 223 20.84 7.36 9.24
CA LYS A 223 20.73 6.74 10.56
C LYS A 223 20.98 5.23 10.52
N ALA A 224 21.21 4.66 9.34
CA ALA A 224 21.42 3.25 9.14
C ALA A 224 22.76 2.80 9.70
N SER A 225 22.88 1.50 9.99
CA SER A 225 24.16 0.86 10.23
C SER A 225 24.96 0.79 8.92
N GLU A 226 24.28 0.54 7.80
CA GLU A 226 24.86 0.45 6.47
C GLU A 226 23.95 1.14 5.44
N TRP A 227 24.55 1.94 4.56
CA TRP A 227 23.88 2.51 3.39
C TRP A 227 24.49 1.92 2.12
N VAL A 228 23.63 1.38 1.25
CA VAL A 228 23.99 0.81 -0.04
C VAL A 228 23.44 1.73 -1.14
N PRO A 229 24.29 2.51 -1.83
CA PRO A 229 23.88 3.40 -2.91
C PRO A 229 23.64 2.64 -4.21
N ILE A 230 22.39 2.26 -4.45
CA ILE A 230 21.98 1.57 -5.69
C ILE A 230 21.48 2.52 -6.77
N ILE A 231 21.62 2.13 -8.04
CA ILE A 231 21.03 2.83 -9.18
C ILE A 231 19.49 2.77 -9.09
N PRO A 232 18.76 3.89 -9.30
CA PRO A 232 17.29 3.89 -9.23
C PRO A 232 16.65 2.84 -10.14
N GLY A 233 15.77 2.01 -9.56
CA GLY A 233 15.03 0.98 -10.29
C GLY A 233 15.75 -0.37 -10.41
N THR A 234 16.91 -0.53 -9.78
CA THR A 234 17.72 -1.76 -9.83
C THR A 234 17.60 -2.63 -8.57
N ASP A 235 16.72 -2.27 -7.63
CA ASP A 235 16.46 -2.98 -6.37
C ASP A 235 16.23 -4.49 -6.59
N GLY A 236 15.51 -4.84 -7.67
CA GLY A 236 15.21 -6.22 -8.03
C GLY A 236 16.45 -7.07 -8.30
N ALA A 237 17.50 -6.51 -8.90
CA ALA A 237 18.75 -7.24 -9.15
C ALA A 237 19.44 -7.60 -7.83
N ALA A 238 19.53 -6.64 -6.90
CA ALA A 238 20.09 -6.86 -5.57
C ALA A 238 19.29 -7.89 -4.77
N VAL A 239 17.96 -7.76 -4.73
CA VAL A 239 17.09 -8.72 -4.00
C VAL A 239 17.20 -10.13 -4.60
N LEU A 240 17.22 -10.27 -5.91
CA LEU A 240 17.33 -11.59 -6.56
C LEU A 240 18.71 -12.23 -6.31
N ALA A 241 19.79 -11.45 -6.28
CA ALA A 241 21.11 -11.95 -5.90
C ALA A 241 21.17 -12.37 -4.43
N MET A 242 20.57 -11.60 -3.52
CA MET A 242 20.42 -12.01 -2.12
C MET A 242 19.65 -13.33 -1.99
N CYS A 243 18.55 -13.49 -2.74
CA CYS A 243 17.80 -14.74 -2.79
C CYS A 243 18.65 -15.91 -3.32
N ASN A 244 19.47 -15.68 -4.34
CA ASN A 244 20.38 -16.71 -4.85
C ASN A 244 21.38 -17.16 -3.78
N ILE A 245 22.02 -16.23 -3.07
CA ILE A 245 22.93 -16.57 -1.97
C ILE A 245 22.21 -17.38 -0.89
N ILE A 246 21.04 -16.91 -0.44
CA ILE A 246 20.27 -17.58 0.63
C ILE A 246 19.87 -19.00 0.23
N VAL A 247 19.37 -19.17 -1.00
CA VAL A 247 18.77 -20.45 -1.45
C VAL A 247 19.83 -21.42 -1.97
N ASN A 248 20.75 -20.98 -2.81
CA ASN A 248 21.66 -21.86 -3.55
C ASN A 248 23.06 -21.97 -2.93
N GLU A 249 23.57 -20.91 -2.28
CA GLU A 249 24.94 -20.92 -1.73
C GLU A 249 24.95 -21.30 -0.25
N LEU A 250 24.10 -20.67 0.55
CA LEU A 250 24.02 -20.88 2.00
C LEU A 250 23.03 -21.98 2.39
N GLY A 251 21.96 -22.17 1.60
CA GLY A 251 20.89 -23.12 1.92
C GLY A 251 20.11 -22.80 3.20
N ILE A 252 20.12 -21.54 3.64
CA ILE A 252 19.50 -21.10 4.91
C ILE A 252 18.04 -20.68 4.71
N ILE A 253 17.18 -21.67 4.43
CA ILE A 253 15.76 -21.46 4.16
C ILE A 253 14.87 -22.01 5.30
N ASP A 254 13.73 -21.36 5.52
CA ASP A 254 12.66 -21.88 6.39
C ASP A 254 11.78 -22.86 5.58
N GLU A 255 12.21 -24.12 5.51
CA GLU A 255 11.47 -25.15 4.77
C GLU A 255 10.03 -25.35 5.27
N PRO A 256 9.74 -25.44 6.59
CA PRO A 256 8.37 -25.54 7.06
C PRO A 256 7.49 -24.38 6.58
N PHE A 257 7.99 -23.14 6.61
CA PHE A 257 7.26 -21.99 6.08
C PHE A 257 6.99 -22.12 4.59
N LEU A 258 8.01 -22.48 3.79
CA LEU A 258 7.86 -22.68 2.35
C LEU A 258 6.80 -23.76 2.05
N LYS A 259 6.88 -24.92 2.72
CA LYS A 259 5.96 -26.04 2.53
C LYS A 259 4.51 -25.69 2.91
N LEU A 260 4.30 -24.92 3.98
CA LEU A 260 2.97 -24.76 4.60
C LEU A 260 2.30 -23.41 4.37
N LYS A 261 3.05 -22.36 3.99
CA LYS A 261 2.57 -20.97 3.91
C LYS A 261 2.75 -20.34 2.54
N THR A 262 3.26 -21.09 1.58
CA THR A 262 3.50 -20.61 0.21
C THR A 262 3.07 -21.66 -0.81
N ASN A 263 3.11 -21.29 -2.09
CA ASN A 263 2.92 -22.21 -3.21
C ASN A 263 4.20 -22.98 -3.62
N ALA A 264 5.28 -22.88 -2.84
CA ALA A 264 6.56 -23.58 -3.07
C ALA A 264 6.43 -25.08 -3.40
N PRO A 265 5.54 -25.87 -2.76
CA PRO A 265 5.41 -27.31 -3.07
C PRO A 265 4.49 -27.62 -4.25
N TYR A 266 3.81 -26.63 -4.84
CA TYR A 266 2.85 -26.86 -5.91
C TYR A 266 3.58 -27.38 -7.16
N LEU A 267 3.08 -28.46 -7.73
CA LEU A 267 3.66 -29.07 -8.92
C LEU A 267 3.39 -28.22 -10.15
N ILE A 268 4.46 -27.91 -10.87
CA ILE A 268 4.46 -27.19 -12.14
C ILE A 268 4.79 -28.17 -13.25
N GLY A 269 3.90 -28.23 -14.25
CA GLY A 269 4.06 -29.05 -15.44
C GLY A 269 4.57 -28.25 -16.63
N PRO A 270 4.33 -28.75 -17.86
CA PRO A 270 4.65 -28.03 -19.09
C PRO A 270 4.06 -26.62 -19.13
N GLU A 271 4.70 -25.71 -19.89
CA GLU A 271 4.27 -24.32 -20.07
C GLU A 271 4.16 -23.49 -18.77
N LEU A 272 4.85 -23.91 -17.69
CA LEU A 272 4.85 -23.23 -16.39
C LEU A 272 3.45 -23.13 -15.74
N LYS A 273 2.58 -24.12 -16.01
CA LYS A 273 1.24 -24.19 -15.43
C LYS A 273 1.20 -25.15 -14.25
N TYR A 274 0.36 -24.85 -13.26
CA TYR A 274 0.07 -25.79 -12.17
C TYR A 274 -0.47 -27.10 -12.72
N VAL A 275 0.08 -28.22 -12.25
CA VAL A 275 -0.54 -29.53 -12.39
C VAL A 275 -1.76 -29.56 -11.47
N ARG A 276 -2.89 -30.02 -12.00
CA ARG A 276 -4.17 -30.06 -11.27
C ARG A 276 -4.83 -31.42 -11.39
N GLU A 277 -5.68 -31.73 -10.43
CA GLU A 277 -6.33 -33.04 -10.26
C GLU A 277 -7.07 -33.53 -11.50
N LYS A 278 -7.80 -32.66 -12.20
CA LYS A 278 -8.65 -32.99 -13.36
C LYS A 278 -8.03 -32.57 -14.71
N GLY A 279 -6.74 -32.26 -14.72
CA GLY A 279 -6.02 -31.76 -15.90
C GLY A 279 -5.93 -30.22 -15.93
N PRO A 280 -5.41 -29.63 -17.03
CA PRO A 280 -5.15 -28.20 -17.13
C PRO A 280 -6.39 -27.39 -16.74
N ALA A 281 -6.16 -26.27 -16.04
CA ALA A 281 -7.26 -25.35 -15.74
C ALA A 281 -7.95 -24.94 -17.05
N ARG A 282 -9.25 -25.23 -17.15
CA ARG A 282 -10.08 -24.61 -18.17
C ARG A 282 -10.24 -23.16 -17.74
N GLY A 283 -9.79 -22.22 -18.55
CA GLY A 283 -9.99 -20.82 -18.23
C GLY A 283 -11.46 -20.54 -18.03
N VAL A 284 -11.79 -19.85 -16.93
CA VAL A 284 -13.06 -19.15 -16.90
C VAL A 284 -12.91 -18.02 -17.92
N LYS A 285 -13.69 -18.09 -19.01
CA LYS A 285 -13.82 -16.96 -19.94
C LYS A 285 -14.44 -15.80 -19.17
N GLY A 286 -13.61 -14.90 -18.68
CA GLY A 286 -14.03 -13.68 -18.01
C GLY A 286 -13.80 -12.48 -18.92
N HIS A 287 -14.71 -11.51 -18.88
CA HIS A 287 -14.42 -10.17 -19.38
C HIS A 287 -13.59 -9.43 -18.34
N GLY A 288 -12.26 -9.52 -18.45
CA GLY A 288 -11.35 -8.69 -17.68
C GLY A 288 -11.31 -7.29 -18.26
N VAL A 289 -11.64 -6.26 -17.48
CA VAL A 289 -11.28 -4.89 -17.83
C VAL A 289 -9.82 -4.71 -17.43
N ASN A 290 -8.92 -4.70 -18.41
CA ASN A 290 -7.55 -4.28 -18.17
C ASN A 290 -7.57 -2.78 -17.85
N ARG A 291 -7.63 -2.40 -16.56
CA ARG A 291 -7.72 -0.98 -16.15
C ARG A 291 -6.48 -0.15 -16.53
N LEU A 292 -5.44 -0.78 -17.06
CA LEU A 292 -4.16 -0.17 -17.41
C LEU A 292 -3.91 -0.05 -18.91
N SER A 293 -4.74 -0.63 -19.77
CA SER A 293 -4.64 -0.42 -21.23
C SER A 293 -6.01 -0.07 -21.80
N SER A 294 -6.05 0.96 -22.65
CA SER A 294 -7.20 1.27 -23.51
C SER A 294 -7.35 0.28 -24.68
N ALA A 295 -6.63 -0.85 -24.63
CA ALA A 295 -6.76 -1.92 -25.60
C ALA A 295 -8.01 -2.73 -25.28
N ALA A 296 -8.71 -3.17 -26.33
CA ALA A 296 -9.91 -3.99 -26.23
C ALA A 296 -9.73 -5.16 -25.25
N SER A 297 -10.83 -5.53 -24.59
CA SER A 297 -10.92 -6.71 -23.74
C SER A 297 -10.35 -7.94 -24.44
N GLU A 298 -9.15 -8.37 -24.06
CA GLU A 298 -8.69 -9.71 -24.40
C GLU A 298 -9.43 -10.73 -23.53
N GLU A 299 -9.68 -11.93 -24.05
CA GLU A 299 -10.16 -13.06 -23.27
C GLU A 299 -9.09 -13.43 -22.22
N VAL A 300 -9.21 -12.85 -21.02
CA VAL A 300 -8.36 -13.23 -19.90
C VAL A 300 -8.91 -14.52 -19.31
N THR A 301 -8.15 -15.60 -19.50
CA THR A 301 -8.36 -16.86 -18.80
C THR A 301 -7.94 -16.69 -17.35
N TYR A 302 -8.90 -16.51 -16.45
CA TYR A 302 -8.63 -16.58 -15.00
C TYR A 302 -8.39 -18.04 -14.62
N ILE A 303 -7.20 -18.32 -14.08
CA ILE A 303 -6.84 -19.62 -13.50
C ILE A 303 -6.89 -19.44 -11.98
N GLY A 304 -8.09 -19.33 -11.42
CA GLY A 304 -8.31 -19.40 -9.99
C GLY A 304 -8.23 -20.85 -9.48
N ASP A 305 -8.16 -21.01 -8.16
CA ASP A 305 -8.42 -22.31 -7.54
C ASP A 305 -9.90 -22.63 -7.70
N ASP A 306 -10.18 -23.48 -8.67
CA ASP A 306 -11.46 -24.16 -8.82
C ASP A 306 -11.56 -25.18 -7.68
N GLU A 307 -12.57 -25.07 -6.81
CA GLU A 307 -12.85 -26.05 -5.75
C GLU A 307 -12.93 -27.48 -6.30
N THR A 308 -13.27 -27.59 -7.58
CA THR A 308 -13.39 -28.85 -8.30
C THR A 308 -12.14 -29.25 -9.08
N ASN A 309 -11.08 -28.44 -9.18
CA ASN A 309 -9.84 -28.78 -9.90
C ASN A 309 -8.60 -28.20 -9.21
N LYS A 310 -8.26 -28.77 -8.05
CA LYS A 310 -7.23 -28.26 -7.15
C LYS A 310 -5.79 -28.50 -7.67
N PRO A 311 -4.83 -27.64 -7.31
CA PRO A 311 -3.41 -27.87 -7.56
C PRO A 311 -2.88 -29.13 -6.87
N MET A 312 -1.95 -29.80 -7.53
CA MET A 312 -1.27 -30.99 -7.01
C MET A 312 0.05 -30.62 -6.31
N VAL A 313 0.43 -31.41 -5.32
CA VAL A 313 1.73 -31.42 -4.64
C VAL A 313 2.30 -32.84 -4.64
N TRP A 314 3.59 -33.01 -4.39
CA TRP A 314 4.18 -34.33 -4.19
C TRP A 314 4.37 -34.62 -2.69
N ASP A 315 3.82 -35.75 -2.23
CA ASP A 315 4.02 -36.25 -0.87
C ASP A 315 5.24 -37.18 -0.84
N SER A 316 6.37 -36.66 -0.37
CA SER A 316 7.63 -37.40 -0.25
C SER A 316 7.53 -38.58 0.73
N GLY A 317 6.61 -38.53 1.71
CA GLY A 317 6.43 -39.60 2.68
C GLY A 317 5.66 -40.81 2.14
N GLU A 318 4.93 -40.65 1.03
CA GLU A 318 4.22 -41.75 0.35
C GLU A 318 4.67 -41.98 -1.09
N GLY A 319 5.52 -41.10 -1.63
CA GLY A 319 6.03 -41.22 -3.00
C GLY A 319 4.94 -41.06 -4.06
N LYS A 320 3.96 -40.18 -3.84
CA LYS A 320 2.86 -39.94 -4.80
C LYS A 320 2.36 -38.50 -4.77
N ALA A 321 1.74 -38.07 -5.86
CA ALA A 321 1.06 -36.79 -5.92
C ALA A 321 -0.28 -36.82 -5.16
N LYS A 322 -0.59 -35.73 -4.45
CA LYS A 322 -1.86 -35.48 -3.73
C LYS A 322 -2.36 -34.07 -4.03
N VAL A 323 -3.65 -33.80 -3.81
CA VAL A 323 -4.15 -32.41 -3.84
C VAL A 323 -3.55 -31.63 -2.67
N TYR A 324 -3.26 -30.34 -2.85
CA TYR A 324 -2.44 -29.56 -1.91
C TYR A 324 -2.96 -29.52 -0.45
N ASP A 325 -4.28 -29.68 -0.26
CA ASP A 325 -4.99 -29.65 1.01
C ASP A 325 -5.42 -31.03 1.52
N ASP A 326 -4.88 -32.11 0.97
CA ASP A 326 -5.11 -33.47 1.46
C ASP A 326 -4.55 -33.62 2.90
N PRO A 327 -5.39 -33.93 3.91
CA PRO A 327 -4.97 -33.99 5.31
C PRO A 327 -4.03 -35.16 5.61
N THR A 328 -3.84 -36.08 4.67
CA THR A 328 -2.95 -37.25 4.82
C THR A 328 -1.54 -37.00 4.31
N ILE A 329 -1.23 -35.79 3.81
CA ILE A 329 0.13 -35.45 3.35
C ILE A 329 1.10 -35.58 4.53
N LYS A 330 2.15 -36.39 4.33
CA LYS A 330 3.19 -36.61 5.34
C LYS A 330 4.33 -35.63 5.22
N ASP A 331 4.78 -35.35 4.00
CA ASP A 331 5.84 -34.37 3.75
C ASP A 331 5.74 -33.78 2.33
N TYR A 332 5.66 -32.45 2.25
CA TYR A 332 5.61 -31.75 0.96
C TYR A 332 7.01 -31.68 0.33
N ALA A 333 7.17 -32.11 -0.92
CA ALA A 333 8.42 -31.94 -1.65
C ALA A 333 8.66 -30.47 -2.05
N LEU A 334 9.88 -29.98 -1.84
CA LEU A 334 10.35 -28.68 -2.35
C LEU A 334 11.28 -28.78 -3.57
N GLY A 335 11.76 -29.99 -3.87
CA GLY A 335 12.63 -30.29 -5.00
C GLY A 335 12.33 -31.64 -5.63
N GLY A 336 13.02 -31.95 -6.72
CA GLY A 336 12.90 -33.21 -7.45
C GLY A 336 12.05 -33.11 -8.72
N GLU A 337 12.13 -34.16 -9.53
CA GLU A 337 11.35 -34.34 -10.75
C GLU A 337 10.39 -35.53 -10.56
N TYR A 338 9.14 -35.33 -10.93
CA TYR A 338 8.05 -36.26 -10.70
C TYR A 338 7.18 -36.41 -11.94
N GLU A 339 6.31 -37.41 -11.90
CA GLU A 339 5.30 -37.62 -12.93
C GLU A 339 3.92 -37.83 -12.29
N PHE A 340 2.91 -37.13 -12.81
CA PHE A 340 1.52 -37.35 -12.45
C PHE A 340 0.68 -37.55 -13.71
N ARG A 341 0.11 -38.75 -13.86
CA ARG A 341 -0.73 -39.12 -15.03
C ARG A 341 -0.04 -38.86 -16.38
N GLY A 342 1.23 -39.21 -16.53
CA GLY A 342 2.00 -38.96 -17.77
C GLY A 342 2.54 -37.52 -17.90
N ILE A 343 2.24 -36.62 -16.95
CA ILE A 343 2.72 -35.24 -16.98
C ILE A 343 3.97 -35.14 -16.11
N LYS A 344 5.12 -34.87 -16.75
CA LYS A 344 6.36 -34.50 -16.05
C LYS A 344 6.15 -33.19 -15.30
N CYS A 345 6.55 -33.15 -14.04
CA CYS A 345 6.35 -32.00 -13.18
C CYS A 345 7.41 -31.90 -12.09
N GLN A 346 7.50 -30.73 -11.47
CA GLN A 346 8.42 -30.46 -10.37
C GLN A 346 7.81 -29.40 -9.44
N PRO A 347 8.17 -29.36 -8.14
CA PRO A 347 7.71 -28.32 -7.24
C PRO A 347 8.09 -26.92 -7.73
N SER A 348 7.23 -25.92 -7.53
CA SER A 348 7.47 -24.55 -7.99
C SER A 348 8.76 -23.96 -7.41
N PHE A 349 9.13 -24.35 -6.19
CA PHE A 349 10.38 -23.92 -5.55
C PHE A 349 11.62 -24.47 -6.25
N GLN A 350 11.58 -25.68 -6.84
CA GLN A 350 12.66 -26.21 -7.66
C GLN A 350 12.94 -25.28 -8.84
N LEU A 351 11.88 -24.84 -9.53
CA LEU A 351 12.01 -23.90 -10.65
C LEU A 351 12.55 -22.55 -10.22
N LEU A 352 12.09 -22.02 -9.08
CA LEU A 352 12.60 -20.77 -8.51
C LEU A 352 14.09 -20.92 -8.16
N ARG A 353 14.49 -22.01 -7.53
CA ARG A 353 15.87 -22.29 -7.16
C ARG A 353 16.79 -22.30 -8.38
N GLU A 354 16.39 -22.99 -9.44
CA GLU A 354 17.14 -23.00 -10.71
C GLU A 354 17.13 -21.62 -11.39
N HIS A 355 16.01 -20.90 -11.33
CA HIS A 355 15.89 -19.54 -11.86
C HIS A 355 16.88 -18.59 -11.18
N LEU A 356 17.01 -18.69 -9.85
CA LEU A 356 17.83 -17.80 -9.02
C LEU A 356 19.34 -17.89 -9.33
N LYS A 357 19.83 -19.03 -9.81
CA LYS A 357 21.27 -19.24 -10.11
C LYS A 357 21.86 -18.24 -11.12
N ARG A 358 21.02 -17.61 -11.94
CA ARG A 358 21.46 -16.57 -12.90
C ARG A 358 21.73 -15.21 -12.25
N TYR A 359 21.30 -15.01 -11.00
CA TYR A 359 21.43 -13.76 -10.27
C TYR A 359 22.60 -13.85 -9.29
N THR A 360 23.82 -13.70 -9.79
CA THR A 360 25.00 -13.68 -8.92
C THR A 360 25.23 -12.29 -8.34
N PRO A 361 25.98 -12.16 -7.22
CA PRO A 361 26.35 -10.86 -6.67
C PRO A 361 27.11 -9.99 -7.68
N GLU A 362 27.95 -10.58 -8.52
CA GLU A 362 28.72 -9.87 -9.56
C GLU A 362 27.77 -9.24 -10.59
N MET A 363 26.79 -10.02 -11.10
CA MET A 363 25.80 -9.50 -12.04
C MET A 363 24.96 -8.39 -11.41
N ALA A 364 24.50 -8.60 -10.16
CA ALA A 364 23.75 -7.58 -9.46
C ALA A 364 24.58 -6.31 -9.24
N SER A 365 25.88 -6.42 -8.94
CA SER A 365 26.78 -5.27 -8.81
C SER A 365 26.87 -4.51 -10.13
N GLU A 366 27.16 -5.17 -11.26
CA GLU A 366 27.24 -4.50 -12.57
C GLU A 366 25.98 -3.71 -12.95
N VAL A 367 24.81 -4.19 -12.53
CA VAL A 367 23.53 -3.53 -12.83
C VAL A 367 23.19 -2.42 -11.84
N SER A 368 23.61 -2.55 -10.57
CA SER A 368 23.10 -1.72 -9.47
C SER A 368 24.10 -0.73 -8.88
N THR A 369 25.40 -0.86 -9.17
CA THR A 369 26.49 0.01 -8.66
C THR A 369 27.37 0.47 -9.81
#